data_AF-A0A2W6B804-F1
#
_entry.id   AF-A0A2W6B804-F1
#
_cell.length_a   1.000
_cell.length_b   1.000
_cell.length_c   1.000
_cell.angle_alpha   90.00
_cell.angle_beta   90.00
_cell.angle_gamma   90.00
#
_symmetry.space_group_name_H-M   'P 1'
#
loop_
_entity.id
_entity.type
_entity.pdbx_description
1 polymer ?
#
loop_
_entity_poly.entity_id
_entity_poly.type
_entity_poly.pdbx_seq_one_letter_code
_entity_poly.pdbx_strand_id
1 'polypeptide(L)'
;CEGKGPFRWVALSGDPADIARTDDAILELFPQNESLARWIQLAREKVRFQGLPARICWLGYGERDRAGVVFNDLVARAEVRAPIVIGRDHLDCGSVASPYRETEGMADGSDAIADWPLLNAMVNVASGATWVSIHHGGGVGIGRSIHAGQVCVADGTPLAAAKIERVLSNDPGMGVIRHVDAGYDEARKVARSRGVQVPMAADAIGAAEAEGDEAADAIGAAEAEGDEAADAIGFAEAEGHRA
;
A
#
# COMPACT_ATOMS: atom_id res chain seq x y z
N CYS A 1 3.63 -0.73 5.84
CA CYS A 1 4.05 0.39 4.96
C CYS A 1 3.89 0.11 3.46
N GLU A 2 4.40 -1.00 2.88
CA GLU A 2 4.34 -1.25 1.41
C GLU A 2 2.99 -1.82 0.88
N GLY A 3 1.95 -1.85 1.70
CA GLY A 3 0.69 -2.53 1.35
C GLY A 3 0.78 -4.07 1.32
N LYS A 4 1.91 -4.66 1.76
CA LYS A 4 2.07 -6.12 1.86
C LYS A 4 1.26 -6.69 3.01
N GLY A 5 0.74 -7.88 2.79
CA GLY A 5 -0.01 -8.65 3.78
C GLY A 5 -0.43 -10.00 3.24
N PRO A 6 -1.26 -10.76 3.98
CA PRO A 6 -1.53 -12.18 3.74
C PRO A 6 -2.55 -12.40 2.60
N PHE A 7 -2.24 -11.86 1.42
CA PHE A 7 -2.97 -12.08 0.17
C PHE A 7 -2.99 -13.58 -0.19
N ARG A 8 -4.18 -14.08 -0.51
CA ARG A 8 -4.42 -15.50 -0.76
C ARG A 8 -5.47 -15.70 -1.83
N TRP A 9 -5.45 -16.87 -2.45
CA TRP A 9 -6.49 -17.30 -3.36
C TRP A 9 -6.82 -18.79 -3.21
N VAL A 10 -8.00 -19.16 -3.71
CA VAL A 10 -8.58 -20.50 -3.60
C VAL A 10 -9.15 -20.90 -4.96
N ALA A 11 -8.84 -22.11 -5.42
CA ALA A 11 -9.40 -22.66 -6.65
C ALA A 11 -10.75 -23.34 -6.38
N LEU A 12 -11.84 -22.79 -6.93
CA LEU A 12 -13.19 -23.36 -6.73
C LEU A 12 -13.42 -24.69 -7.45
N SER A 13 -12.53 -25.06 -8.37
CA SER A 13 -12.56 -26.35 -9.05
C SER A 13 -12.28 -27.53 -8.11
N GLY A 14 -11.59 -27.27 -7.00
CA GLY A 14 -11.01 -28.31 -6.16
C GLY A 14 -9.77 -28.97 -6.77
N ASP A 15 -9.31 -28.54 -7.95
CA ASP A 15 -8.19 -29.14 -8.68
C ASP A 15 -6.85 -28.47 -8.27
N PRO A 16 -5.88 -29.22 -7.71
CA PRO A 16 -4.56 -28.69 -7.38
C PRO A 16 -3.82 -28.09 -8.58
N ALA A 17 -4.13 -28.52 -9.81
CA ALA A 17 -3.51 -27.99 -11.02
C ALA A 17 -3.79 -26.49 -11.23
N ASP A 18 -4.95 -25.99 -10.77
CA ASP A 18 -5.28 -24.57 -10.85
C ASP A 18 -4.36 -23.73 -9.93
N ILE A 19 -3.99 -24.27 -8.75
CA ILE A 19 -2.99 -23.63 -7.89
C ILE A 19 -1.59 -23.71 -8.51
N ALA A 20 -1.23 -24.83 -9.14
CA ALA A 20 0.03 -24.93 -9.84
C ALA A 20 0.14 -23.89 -10.97
N ARG A 21 -0.92 -23.72 -11.77
CA ARG A 21 -0.97 -22.74 -12.86
C ARG A 21 -0.90 -21.30 -12.36
N THR A 22 -1.60 -20.97 -11.27
CA THR A 22 -1.56 -19.63 -10.67
C THR A 22 -0.22 -19.34 -10.00
N ASP A 23 0.43 -20.34 -9.39
CA ASP A 23 1.81 -20.23 -8.91
C ASP A 23 2.77 -19.89 -10.08
N ASP A 24 2.65 -20.56 -11.24
CA ASP A 24 3.47 -20.24 -12.43
C ASP A 24 3.22 -18.81 -12.93
N ALA A 25 1.94 -18.39 -12.98
CA ALA A 25 1.58 -17.04 -13.39
C ALA A 25 2.18 -15.96 -12.46
N ILE A 26 2.25 -16.24 -11.15
CA ILE A 26 2.88 -15.34 -10.19
C ILE A 26 4.40 -15.23 -10.42
N LEU A 27 5.07 -16.33 -10.75
CA LEU A 27 6.49 -16.34 -11.09
C LEU A 27 6.77 -15.61 -12.41
N GLU A 28 5.91 -15.78 -13.41
CA GLU A 28 5.96 -15.07 -14.69
C GLU A 28 5.74 -13.57 -14.53
N LEU A 29 4.81 -13.17 -13.66
CA LEU A 29 4.42 -11.77 -13.46
C LEU A 29 5.45 -10.96 -12.67
N PHE A 30 6.15 -11.61 -11.74
CA PHE A 30 7.16 -10.99 -10.86
C PHE A 30 8.52 -11.69 -10.94
N PRO A 31 9.14 -11.79 -12.14
CA PRO A 31 10.32 -12.63 -12.36
C PRO A 31 11.56 -12.14 -11.59
N GLN A 32 11.59 -10.86 -11.22
CA GLN A 32 12.68 -10.24 -10.48
C GLN A 32 12.56 -10.42 -8.95
N ASN A 33 11.44 -10.95 -8.45
CA ASN A 33 11.20 -11.08 -7.01
C ASN A 33 11.68 -12.45 -6.51
N GLU A 34 12.98 -12.57 -6.26
CA GLU A 34 13.62 -13.82 -5.81
C GLU A 34 13.01 -14.37 -4.51
N SER A 35 12.63 -13.49 -3.59
CA SER A 35 12.03 -13.91 -2.31
C SER A 35 10.66 -14.55 -2.52
N LEU A 36 9.83 -13.97 -3.40
CA LEU A 36 8.56 -14.54 -3.80
C LEU A 36 8.75 -15.86 -4.55
N ALA A 37 9.75 -15.95 -5.44
CA ALA A 37 10.04 -17.17 -6.16
C ALA A 37 10.42 -18.34 -5.22
N ARG A 38 11.31 -18.08 -4.26
CA ARG A 38 11.66 -19.06 -3.22
C ARG A 38 10.45 -19.46 -2.38
N TRP A 39 9.59 -18.49 -2.01
CA TRP A 39 8.37 -18.78 -1.27
C TRP A 39 7.44 -19.73 -2.03
N ILE A 40 7.17 -19.48 -3.31
CA ILE A 40 6.32 -20.35 -4.13
C ILE A 40 6.90 -21.76 -4.25
N GLN A 41 8.21 -21.89 -4.47
CA GLN A 41 8.88 -23.20 -4.53
C GLN A 41 8.73 -23.97 -3.21
N LEU A 42 9.02 -23.34 -2.07
CA LEU A 42 8.85 -23.96 -0.75
C LEU A 42 7.38 -24.33 -0.49
N ALA A 43 6.45 -23.47 -0.88
CA ALA A 43 5.03 -23.70 -0.68
C ALA A 43 4.50 -24.85 -1.55
N ARG A 44 5.07 -25.09 -2.74
CA ARG A 44 4.79 -26.28 -3.57
C ARG A 44 5.30 -27.57 -2.93
N GLU A 45 6.48 -27.54 -2.33
CA GLU A 45 7.11 -28.73 -1.76
C GLU A 45 6.58 -29.11 -0.37
N LYS A 46 6.28 -28.11 0.47
CA LYS A 46 6.10 -28.31 1.91
C LYS A 46 4.65 -28.18 2.37
N VAL A 47 3.81 -27.44 1.64
CA VAL A 47 2.42 -27.17 2.06
C VAL A 47 1.48 -28.15 1.38
N ARG A 48 0.79 -28.97 2.20
CA ARG A 48 -0.30 -29.83 1.73
C ARG A 48 -1.62 -29.05 1.75
N PHE A 49 -2.43 -29.20 0.71
CA PHE A 49 -3.74 -28.58 0.66
C PHE A 49 -4.70 -29.16 1.70
N GLN A 50 -5.61 -28.33 2.19
CA GLN A 50 -6.66 -28.69 3.14
C GLN A 50 -8.00 -28.14 2.61
N GLY A 51 -8.94 -29.02 2.26
CA GLY A 51 -10.17 -28.60 1.58
C GLY A 51 -9.89 -28.19 0.13
N LEU A 52 -10.48 -27.08 -0.32
CA LEU A 52 -10.19 -26.52 -1.64
C LEU A 52 -8.70 -26.12 -1.72
N PRO A 53 -7.98 -26.45 -2.80
CA PRO A 53 -6.61 -26.00 -3.00
C PRO A 53 -6.52 -24.48 -2.93
N ALA A 54 -5.58 -23.99 -2.13
CA ALA A 54 -5.41 -22.58 -1.84
C ALA A 54 -3.93 -22.23 -1.69
N ARG A 55 -3.59 -20.98 -1.99
CA ARG A 55 -2.23 -20.46 -1.83
C ARG A 55 -2.27 -19.13 -1.08
N ILE A 56 -1.31 -18.96 -0.19
CA ILE A 56 -0.95 -17.70 0.45
C ILE A 56 0.33 -17.19 -0.21
N CYS A 57 0.39 -15.90 -0.55
CA CYS A 57 1.58 -15.23 -1.08
C CYS A 57 1.49 -13.75 -0.75
N TRP A 58 2.44 -13.22 0.01
CA TRP A 58 2.38 -11.82 0.43
C TRP A 58 2.71 -10.89 -0.73
N LEU A 59 1.70 -10.17 -1.21
CA LEU A 59 1.80 -9.16 -2.27
C LEU A 59 1.43 -7.78 -1.73
N GLY A 60 2.10 -6.75 -2.24
CA GLY A 60 1.95 -5.35 -1.84
C GLY A 60 1.02 -4.52 -2.74
N TYR A 61 0.98 -3.22 -2.47
CA TYR A 61 0.26 -2.26 -3.32
C TYR A 61 0.83 -2.26 -4.74
N GLY A 62 -0.04 -2.42 -5.74
CA GLY A 62 0.32 -2.55 -7.16
C GLY A 62 0.76 -3.96 -7.60
N GLU A 63 0.94 -4.90 -6.67
CA GLU A 63 1.17 -6.32 -7.00
C GLU A 63 -0.13 -7.11 -6.95
N ARG A 64 -1.03 -6.80 -6.00
CA ARG A 64 -2.28 -7.54 -5.78
C ARG A 64 -3.26 -7.42 -6.95
N ASP A 65 -3.48 -6.21 -7.44
CA ASP A 65 -4.35 -5.92 -8.60
C ASP A 65 -3.84 -6.60 -9.86
N ARG A 66 -2.55 -6.47 -10.17
CA ARG A 66 -1.92 -7.16 -11.30
C ARG A 66 -2.09 -8.68 -11.21
N ALA A 67 -1.85 -9.27 -10.05
CA ALA A 67 -2.05 -10.70 -9.83
C ALA A 67 -3.51 -11.12 -10.00
N GLY A 68 -4.45 -10.35 -9.42
CA GLY A 68 -5.87 -10.66 -9.51
C GLY A 68 -6.41 -10.58 -10.94
N VAL A 69 -6.00 -9.58 -11.72
CA VAL A 69 -6.37 -9.45 -13.13
C VAL A 69 -5.82 -10.63 -13.93
N VAL A 70 -4.55 -11.01 -13.72
CA VAL A 70 -3.96 -12.20 -14.36
C VAL A 70 -4.75 -13.47 -14.02
N PHE A 71 -5.18 -13.66 -12.77
CA PHE A 71 -6.01 -14.81 -12.40
C PHE A 71 -7.37 -14.81 -13.12
N ASN A 72 -7.99 -13.64 -13.27
CA ASN A 72 -9.23 -13.52 -14.05
C ASN A 72 -9.00 -13.89 -15.53
N ASP A 73 -7.88 -13.47 -16.12
CA ASP A 73 -7.53 -13.83 -17.50
C ASP A 73 -7.24 -15.32 -17.69
N LEU A 74 -6.69 -16.00 -16.67
CA LEU A 74 -6.52 -17.46 -16.69
C LEU A 74 -7.87 -18.18 -16.71
N VAL A 75 -8.85 -17.69 -15.93
CA VAL A 75 -10.21 -18.24 -15.93
C VAL A 75 -10.89 -18.00 -17.28
N ALA A 76 -10.77 -16.79 -17.83
CA ALA A 76 -11.33 -16.43 -19.14
C ALA A 76 -10.78 -17.30 -20.29
N ARG A 77 -9.50 -17.67 -20.22
CA ARG A 77 -8.82 -18.54 -21.20
C ARG A 77 -8.98 -20.03 -20.92
N ALA A 78 -9.71 -20.40 -19.86
CA ALA A 78 -9.83 -21.78 -19.37
C ALA A 78 -8.47 -22.48 -19.10
N GLU A 79 -7.44 -21.71 -18.75
CA GLU A 79 -6.15 -22.23 -18.27
C GLU A 79 -6.23 -22.73 -16.82
N VAL A 80 -7.25 -22.27 -16.09
CA VAL A 80 -7.72 -22.87 -14.83
C VAL A 80 -9.18 -23.32 -15.01
N ARG A 81 -9.59 -24.35 -14.26
CA ARG A 81 -10.82 -25.10 -14.55
C ARG A 81 -12.11 -24.45 -14.05
N ALA A 82 -12.00 -23.54 -13.09
CA ALA A 82 -13.14 -22.84 -12.49
C ALA A 82 -12.72 -21.47 -11.95
N PRO A 83 -13.67 -20.61 -11.52
CA PRO A 83 -13.34 -19.32 -10.91
C PRO A 83 -12.40 -19.43 -9.71
N ILE A 84 -11.61 -18.39 -9.50
CA ILE A 84 -10.67 -18.26 -8.39
C ILE A 84 -11.22 -17.24 -7.39
N VAL A 85 -11.29 -17.62 -6.12
CA VAL A 85 -11.61 -16.70 -5.02
C VAL A 85 -10.32 -16.04 -4.55
N ILE A 86 -10.31 -14.72 -4.40
CA ILE A 86 -9.14 -13.93 -3.99
C ILE A 86 -9.50 -13.14 -2.73
N GLY A 87 -8.72 -13.28 -1.68
CA GLY A 87 -8.95 -12.58 -0.43
C GLY A 87 -7.70 -12.50 0.44
N ARG A 88 -7.92 -12.38 1.75
CA ARG A 88 -6.86 -12.26 2.76
C ARG A 88 -7.38 -12.57 4.16
N ASP A 89 -6.47 -12.57 5.13
CA ASP A 89 -6.85 -12.40 6.53
C ASP A 89 -7.40 -10.99 6.79
N HIS A 90 -8.07 -10.79 7.92
CA HIS A 90 -8.39 -9.48 8.46
C HIS A 90 -7.14 -8.78 9.05
N LEU A 91 -6.10 -9.53 9.40
CA LEU A 91 -4.76 -8.98 9.61
C LEU A 91 -4.20 -8.54 8.26
N ASP A 92 -4.19 -7.24 8.00
CA ASP A 92 -3.57 -6.64 6.83
C ASP A 92 -3.24 -5.17 7.08
N CYS A 93 -2.41 -4.61 6.21
CA CYS A 93 -1.84 -3.27 6.32
C CYS A 93 -2.85 -2.13 6.54
N GLY A 94 -4.11 -2.27 6.14
CA GLY A 94 -5.13 -1.22 6.25
C GLY A 94 -6.43 -1.64 6.90
N SER A 95 -6.54 -2.88 7.39
CA SER A 95 -7.84 -3.48 7.70
C SER A 95 -8.05 -3.85 9.15
N VAL A 96 -7.19 -3.39 10.07
CA VAL A 96 -7.28 -3.73 11.49
C VAL A 96 -6.81 -2.58 12.38
N ALA A 97 -7.54 -2.36 13.47
CA ALA A 97 -7.11 -1.62 14.65
C ALA A 97 -7.07 -2.59 15.82
N SER A 98 -5.89 -2.77 16.41
CA SER A 98 -5.59 -3.79 17.44
C SER A 98 -4.35 -3.35 18.23
N PRO A 99 -4.53 -2.53 19.29
CA PRO A 99 -3.44 -1.88 20.04
C PRO A 99 -2.46 -2.82 20.75
N TYR A 100 -2.78 -4.12 20.81
CA TYR A 100 -1.97 -5.14 21.46
C TYR A 100 -1.38 -6.13 20.45
N ARG A 101 -1.43 -5.79 19.16
CA ARG A 101 -0.93 -6.62 18.06
C ARG A 101 -0.58 -5.79 16.82
N GLU A 102 -1.48 -5.66 15.85
CA GLU A 102 -1.14 -5.06 14.54
C GLU A 102 -0.88 -3.56 14.56
N THR A 103 -1.49 -2.84 15.50
CA THR A 103 -1.35 -1.39 15.63
C THR A 103 -0.74 -1.00 16.96
N GLU A 104 0.01 -1.91 17.58
CA GLU A 104 0.77 -1.65 18.79
C GLU A 104 1.97 -0.74 18.48
N GLY A 105 2.08 0.38 19.22
CA GLY A 105 3.21 1.31 19.11
C GLY A 105 3.26 2.03 17.77
N MET A 106 2.11 2.52 17.27
CA MET A 106 2.10 3.39 16.10
C MET A 106 2.94 4.64 16.39
N ALA A 107 3.68 5.13 15.38
CA ALA A 107 4.68 6.20 15.58
C ALA A 107 4.09 7.52 16.11
N ASP A 108 2.81 7.78 15.86
CA ASP A 108 2.04 8.94 16.31
C ASP A 108 1.12 8.65 17.50
N GLY A 109 1.14 7.42 18.04
CA GLY A 109 0.25 6.98 19.12
C GLY A 109 -1.18 6.67 18.68
N SER A 110 -1.45 6.52 17.37
CA SER A 110 -2.79 6.25 16.84
C SER A 110 -3.29 4.80 17.04
N ASP A 111 -2.73 4.06 17.98
CA ASP A 111 -2.90 2.61 18.14
C ASP A 111 -4.37 2.17 18.14
N ALA A 112 -5.22 2.91 18.85
CA ALA A 112 -6.63 2.58 19.10
C ALA A 112 -7.62 3.18 18.08
N ILE A 113 -7.15 3.92 17.07
CA ILE A 113 -8.03 4.53 16.07
C ILE A 113 -8.62 3.45 15.17
N ALA A 114 -9.93 3.22 15.31
CA ALA A 114 -10.67 2.18 14.60
C ALA A 114 -11.42 2.67 13.35
N ASP A 115 -11.24 3.92 12.94
CA ASP A 115 -11.85 4.44 11.71
C ASP A 115 -11.31 3.71 10.47
N TRP A 116 -10.01 3.42 10.45
CA TRP A 116 -9.31 2.77 9.34
C TRP A 116 -9.91 1.41 8.90
N PRO A 117 -10.14 0.42 9.79
CA PRO A 117 -10.79 -0.83 9.38
C PRO A 117 -12.24 -0.62 8.90
N LEU A 118 -12.97 0.36 9.44
CA LEU A 118 -14.33 0.67 8.97
C LEU A 118 -14.31 1.28 7.56
N LEU A 119 -13.40 2.22 7.31
CA LEU A 119 -13.16 2.80 5.98
C LEU A 119 -12.66 1.74 4.99
N ASN A 120 -11.80 0.81 5.41
CA ASN A 120 -11.38 -0.32 4.58
C ASN A 120 -12.58 -1.17 4.14
N ALA A 121 -13.52 -1.48 5.05
CA ALA A 121 -14.75 -2.16 4.67
C ALA A 121 -15.59 -1.33 3.68
N MET A 122 -15.82 -0.05 3.97
CA MET A 122 -16.62 0.83 3.12
C MET A 122 -16.05 1.00 1.71
N VAL A 123 -14.73 1.20 1.58
CA VAL A 123 -14.08 1.34 0.27
C VAL A 123 -14.10 0.04 -0.50
N ASN A 124 -13.98 -1.12 0.17
CA ASN A 124 -14.08 -2.42 -0.49
C ASN A 124 -15.51 -2.71 -0.98
N VAL A 125 -16.53 -2.31 -0.23
CA VAL A 125 -17.93 -2.33 -0.69
C VAL A 125 -18.10 -1.45 -1.93
N ALA A 126 -17.63 -0.20 -1.86
CA ALA A 126 -17.74 0.75 -2.97
C ALA A 126 -16.93 0.34 -4.21
N SER A 127 -15.81 -0.36 -4.02
CA SER A 127 -14.94 -0.86 -5.08
C SER A 127 -15.50 -2.10 -5.79
N GLY A 128 -16.47 -2.77 -5.17
CA GLY A 128 -17.18 -3.90 -5.76
C GLY A 128 -16.66 -5.27 -5.37
N ALA A 129 -16.10 -5.42 -4.17
CA ALA A 129 -15.76 -6.73 -3.61
C ALA A 129 -17.00 -7.65 -3.62
N THR A 130 -16.79 -8.96 -3.80
CA THR A 130 -17.90 -9.92 -3.85
C THR A 130 -18.57 -10.06 -2.48
N TRP A 131 -17.78 -10.05 -1.40
CA TRP A 131 -18.28 -9.84 -0.05
C TRP A 131 -17.28 -9.11 0.83
N VAL A 132 -17.82 -8.42 1.83
CA VAL A 132 -17.07 -7.63 2.82
C VAL A 132 -17.60 -7.98 4.20
N SER A 133 -16.72 -8.00 5.18
CA SER A 133 -17.04 -8.30 6.58
C SER A 133 -16.40 -7.28 7.51
N ILE A 134 -17.11 -6.95 8.59
CA ILE A 134 -16.58 -6.17 9.73
C ILE A 134 -16.76 -7.04 10.96
N HIS A 135 -15.66 -7.32 11.64
CA HIS A 135 -15.65 -8.19 12.82
C HIS A 135 -14.98 -7.48 14.01
N HIS A 136 -15.28 -8.02 15.19
CA HIS A 136 -14.77 -7.53 16.46
C HIS A 136 -14.08 -8.66 17.23
N GLY A 137 -12.94 -8.36 17.83
CA GLY A 137 -12.25 -9.22 18.79
C GLY A 137 -11.52 -10.43 18.22
N GLY A 138 -11.34 -10.51 16.90
CA GLY A 138 -10.56 -11.57 16.27
C GLY A 138 -9.09 -11.51 16.73
N GLY A 139 -8.54 -12.67 17.05
CA GLY A 139 -7.16 -12.82 17.51
C GLY A 139 -6.93 -12.46 18.98
N VAL A 140 -7.29 -11.24 19.39
CA VAL A 140 -6.96 -10.68 20.71
C VAL A 140 -8.12 -10.72 21.72
N GLY A 141 -9.32 -11.13 21.29
CA GLY A 141 -10.52 -11.27 22.11
C GLY A 141 -11.41 -10.02 22.13
N ILE A 142 -12.59 -10.17 22.72
CA ILE A 142 -13.62 -9.13 22.80
C ILE A 142 -13.05 -7.86 23.45
N GLY A 143 -13.42 -6.70 22.90
CA GLY A 143 -13.02 -5.37 23.34
C GLY A 143 -11.70 -4.86 22.77
N ARG A 144 -10.93 -5.69 22.06
CA ARG A 144 -9.50 -5.41 21.79
C ARG A 144 -9.12 -5.23 20.32
N SER A 145 -10.02 -5.54 19.38
CA SER A 145 -9.77 -5.28 17.97
C SER A 145 -11.05 -5.01 17.18
N ILE A 146 -10.93 -4.20 16.14
CA ILE A 146 -11.93 -3.99 15.09
C ILE A 146 -11.22 -4.20 13.76
N HIS A 147 -11.76 -5.04 12.89
CA HIS A 147 -11.09 -5.38 11.65
C HIS A 147 -12.03 -5.81 10.52
N ALA A 148 -11.60 -5.58 9.29
CA ALA A 148 -12.36 -5.80 8.07
C ALA A 148 -11.73 -6.86 7.15
N GLY A 149 -12.59 -7.61 6.47
CA GLY A 149 -12.21 -8.59 5.47
C GLY A 149 -12.86 -8.24 4.14
N GLN A 150 -12.17 -8.57 3.05
CA GLN A 150 -12.72 -8.47 1.70
C GLN A 150 -12.35 -9.71 0.91
N VAL A 151 -13.24 -10.08 0.00
CA VAL A 151 -12.99 -11.13 -0.98
C VAL A 151 -13.60 -10.77 -2.32
N CYS A 152 -12.87 -11.06 -3.40
CA CYS A 152 -13.29 -10.96 -4.79
C CYS A 152 -13.34 -12.33 -5.45
N VAL A 153 -14.17 -12.47 -6.47
CA VAL A 153 -14.21 -13.65 -7.34
C VAL A 153 -13.72 -13.26 -8.73
N ALA A 154 -12.67 -13.94 -9.20
CA ALA A 154 -12.21 -13.91 -10.57
C ALA A 154 -12.94 -15.00 -11.34
N ASP A 155 -14.00 -14.61 -12.07
CA ASP A 155 -14.86 -15.51 -12.84
C ASP A 155 -14.61 -15.47 -14.35
N GLY A 156 -13.58 -14.75 -14.79
CA GLY A 156 -13.20 -14.60 -16.19
C GLY A 156 -13.99 -13.51 -16.93
N THR A 157 -14.93 -12.83 -16.27
CA THR A 157 -15.70 -11.77 -16.92
C THR A 157 -14.94 -10.43 -16.92
N PRO A 158 -15.22 -9.54 -17.91
CA PRO A 158 -14.71 -8.17 -17.88
C PRO A 158 -15.17 -7.37 -16.65
N LEU A 159 -16.36 -7.66 -16.11
CA LEU A 159 -16.86 -7.02 -14.91
C LEU A 159 -16.04 -7.42 -13.67
N ALA A 160 -15.69 -8.71 -13.55
CA ALA A 160 -14.81 -9.17 -12.47
C ALA A 160 -13.43 -8.53 -12.58
N ALA A 161 -12.83 -8.43 -13.78
CA ALA A 161 -11.56 -7.75 -13.97
C ALA A 161 -11.58 -6.30 -13.45
N ALA A 162 -12.60 -5.50 -13.83
CA ALA A 162 -12.74 -4.11 -13.40
C ALA A 162 -12.95 -3.96 -11.89
N LYS A 163 -13.69 -4.89 -11.27
CA LYS A 163 -13.89 -4.92 -9.81
C LYS A 163 -12.62 -5.32 -9.08
N ILE A 164 -11.93 -6.35 -9.56
CA ILE A 164 -10.68 -6.86 -9.00
C ILE A 164 -9.60 -5.80 -9.01
N GLU A 165 -9.42 -5.10 -10.14
CA GLU A 165 -8.48 -3.98 -10.25
C GLU A 165 -8.76 -2.94 -9.15
N ARG A 166 -10.00 -2.44 -9.07
CA ARG A 166 -10.38 -1.42 -8.07
C ARG A 166 -10.21 -1.90 -6.62
N VAL A 167 -10.73 -3.09 -6.29
CA VAL A 167 -10.67 -3.62 -4.93
C VAL A 167 -9.22 -3.88 -4.53
N LEU A 168 -8.44 -4.53 -5.38
CA LEU A 168 -7.06 -4.92 -5.05
C LEU A 168 -6.04 -3.79 -5.20
N SER A 169 -6.41 -2.64 -5.79
CA SER A 169 -5.67 -1.39 -5.61
C SER A 169 -6.09 -0.67 -4.32
N ASN A 170 -7.39 -0.50 -4.07
CA ASN A 170 -7.89 0.30 -2.94
C ASN A 170 -7.66 -0.37 -1.58
N ASP A 171 -7.80 -1.68 -1.48
CA ASP A 171 -7.64 -2.44 -0.25
C ASP A 171 -6.22 -2.31 0.37
N PRO A 172 -5.12 -2.63 -0.35
CA PRO A 172 -3.78 -2.33 0.15
C PRO A 172 -3.47 -0.83 0.16
N GLY A 173 -4.15 -0.03 -0.67
CA GLY A 173 -4.02 1.42 -0.71
C GLY A 173 -4.40 2.08 0.62
N MET A 174 -5.49 1.61 1.24
CA MET A 174 -5.87 2.02 2.60
C MET A 174 -4.75 1.79 3.62
N GLY A 175 -4.00 0.69 3.48
CA GLY A 175 -2.88 0.41 4.35
C GLY A 175 -1.70 1.34 4.13
N VAL A 176 -1.42 1.74 2.88
CA VAL A 176 -0.40 2.76 2.59
C VAL A 176 -0.82 4.10 3.19
N ILE A 177 -2.06 4.55 2.92
CA ILE A 177 -2.58 5.86 3.40
C ILE A 177 -2.56 5.93 4.93
N ARG A 178 -3.05 4.89 5.62
CA ARG A 178 -3.04 4.80 7.10
C ARG A 178 -1.63 4.99 7.68
N HIS A 179 -0.63 4.37 7.07
CA HIS A 179 0.74 4.45 7.57
C HIS A 179 1.44 5.75 7.14
N VAL A 180 1.02 6.39 6.04
CA VAL A 180 1.46 7.75 5.73
C VAL A 180 0.97 8.73 6.79
N ASP A 181 -0.31 8.63 7.14
CA ASP A 181 -0.98 9.46 8.14
C ASP A 181 -0.28 9.36 9.50
N ALA A 182 0.02 8.12 9.93
CA ALA A 182 0.77 7.86 11.16
C ALA A 182 2.26 8.23 11.13
N GLY A 183 2.76 8.84 10.05
CA GLY A 183 4.12 9.41 10.00
C GLY A 183 5.22 8.47 9.51
N TYR A 184 4.92 7.30 8.92
CA TYR A 184 5.97 6.39 8.45
C TYR A 184 6.56 6.83 7.09
N ASP A 185 7.85 7.16 7.06
CA ASP A 185 8.56 7.58 5.83
C ASP A 185 8.51 6.55 4.71
N GLU A 186 8.60 5.26 5.04
CA GLU A 186 8.51 4.20 4.04
C GLU A 186 7.14 4.17 3.35
N ALA A 187 6.06 4.46 4.09
CA ALA A 187 4.74 4.57 3.50
C ALA A 187 4.64 5.81 2.58
N ARG A 188 5.27 6.93 2.97
CA ARG A 188 5.35 8.14 2.13
C ARG A 188 6.11 7.90 0.83
N LYS A 189 7.23 7.17 0.89
CA LYS A 189 8.01 6.76 -0.30
C LYS A 189 7.18 5.87 -1.23
N VAL A 190 6.47 4.88 -0.68
CA VAL A 190 5.57 4.01 -1.45
C VAL A 190 4.44 4.81 -2.09
N ALA A 191 3.82 5.73 -1.35
CA ALA A 191 2.73 6.56 -1.86
C ALA A 191 3.18 7.41 -3.06
N ARG A 192 4.31 8.10 -2.93
CA ARG A 192 4.90 8.89 -4.03
C ARG A 192 5.31 8.03 -5.22
N SER A 193 6.07 6.97 -4.99
CA SER A 193 6.62 6.14 -6.08
C SER A 193 5.57 5.34 -6.84
N ARG A 194 4.44 5.01 -6.21
CA ARG A 194 3.38 4.18 -6.79
C ARG A 194 2.07 4.94 -7.04
N GLY A 195 2.05 6.25 -6.83
CA GLY A 195 0.92 7.12 -7.17
C GLY A 195 -0.29 7.02 -6.24
N VAL A 196 -0.10 6.61 -4.97
CA VAL A 196 -1.19 6.63 -3.98
C VAL A 196 -1.54 8.07 -3.65
N GLN A 197 -2.80 8.44 -3.85
CA GLN A 197 -3.30 9.78 -3.56
C GLN A 197 -3.47 9.97 -2.05
N VAL A 198 -2.75 10.93 -1.49
CA VAL A 198 -2.86 11.31 -0.06
C VAL A 198 -3.17 12.81 0.00
N PRO A 199 -4.45 13.21 0.16
CA PRO A 199 -4.86 14.60 0.04
C PRO A 199 -4.08 15.56 0.94
N MET A 200 -3.97 15.24 2.23
CA MET A 200 -3.27 16.10 3.21
C MET A 200 -1.75 16.18 2.99
N ALA A 201 -1.16 15.28 2.20
CA ALA A 201 0.26 15.34 1.88
C ALA A 201 0.56 16.28 0.71
N ALA A 202 -0.42 16.55 -0.16
CA ALA A 202 -0.26 17.53 -1.24
C ALA A 202 -0.14 18.96 -0.69
N ASP A 203 -0.92 19.28 0.34
CA ASP A 203 -0.87 20.58 1.02
C ASP A 203 0.43 20.77 1.81
N ALA A 204 1.00 19.70 2.38
CA ALA A 204 2.29 19.75 3.07
C ALA A 204 3.48 19.95 2.10
N ILE A 205 3.37 19.49 0.85
CA ILE A 205 4.40 19.75 -0.18
C ILE A 205 4.29 21.19 -0.67
N GLY A 206 3.08 21.68 -0.94
CA GLY A 206 2.88 23.09 -1.30
C GLY A 206 3.32 24.06 -0.19
N ALA A 207 3.10 23.70 1.08
CA ALA A 207 3.57 24.49 2.22
C ALA A 207 5.10 24.43 2.39
N ALA A 208 5.72 23.27 2.20
CA ALA A 208 7.18 23.13 2.30
C ALA A 208 7.94 23.76 1.11
N GLU A 209 7.36 23.75 -0.09
CA GLU A 209 7.88 24.47 -1.25
C GLU A 209 7.72 25.99 -1.06
N ALA A 210 6.59 26.45 -0.52
CA ALA A 210 6.38 27.87 -0.19
C ALA A 210 7.33 28.37 0.93
N GLU A 211 7.56 27.58 1.99
CA GLU A 211 8.55 27.91 3.03
C GLU A 211 9.99 27.90 2.49
N GLY A 212 10.29 27.01 1.53
CA GLY A 212 11.58 26.95 0.86
C GLY A 212 11.84 28.15 -0.05
N ASP A 213 10.83 28.58 -0.79
CA ASP A 213 10.88 29.79 -1.65
C ASP A 213 10.96 31.06 -0.79
N GLU A 214 10.19 31.18 0.30
CA GLU A 214 10.30 32.31 1.23
C GLU A 214 11.67 32.39 1.91
N ALA A 215 12.26 31.24 2.26
CA ALA A 215 13.61 31.19 2.81
C ALA A 215 14.69 31.57 1.78
N ALA A 216 14.52 31.16 0.52
CA ALA A 216 15.41 31.53 -0.57
C ALA A 216 15.33 33.03 -0.90
N ASP A 217 14.12 33.60 -0.92
CA ASP A 217 13.88 35.03 -1.12
C ASP A 217 14.47 35.86 0.03
N ALA A 218 14.35 35.40 1.28
CA ALA A 218 14.94 36.06 2.45
C ALA A 218 16.47 36.04 2.43
N ILE A 219 17.09 34.95 1.97
CA ILE A 219 18.53 34.85 1.78
C ILE A 219 19.00 35.78 0.65
N GLY A 220 18.29 35.79 -0.48
CA GLY A 220 18.61 36.68 -1.61
C GLY A 220 18.50 38.17 -1.26
N ALA A 221 17.51 38.54 -0.44
CA ALA A 221 17.37 39.91 0.06
C ALA A 221 18.51 40.32 1.02
N ALA A 222 18.93 39.40 1.91
CA ALA A 222 20.04 39.64 2.83
C ALA A 222 21.41 39.74 2.11
N GLU A 223 21.61 38.98 1.03
CA GLU A 223 22.81 39.08 0.18
C GLU A 223 22.85 40.40 -0.60
N ALA A 224 21.70 40.89 -1.09
CA ALA A 224 21.60 42.18 -1.78
C ALA A 224 21.88 43.38 -0.85
N GLU A 225 21.37 43.35 0.40
CA GLU A 225 21.69 44.38 1.41
C GLU A 225 23.17 44.32 1.86
N GLY A 226 23.76 43.12 1.87
CA GLY A 226 25.18 42.91 2.17
C GLY A 226 26.11 43.48 1.10
N ASP A 227 25.77 43.35 -0.18
CA ASP A 227 26.53 43.92 -1.30
C ASP A 227 26.42 45.45 -1.34
N GLU A 228 25.24 46.04 -1.07
CA GLU A 228 25.10 47.51 -0.94
C GLU A 228 25.93 48.07 0.23
N ALA A 229 26.04 47.32 1.34
CA ALA A 229 26.89 47.70 2.46
C ALA A 229 28.39 47.56 2.15
N ALA A 230 28.79 46.56 1.36
CA ALA A 230 30.17 46.38 0.91
C ALA A 230 30.62 47.48 -0.07
N ASP A 231 29.74 47.90 -0.99
CA ASP A 231 29.99 49.03 -1.89
C ASP A 231 30.09 50.38 -1.14
N ALA A 232 29.35 50.55 -0.05
CA ALA A 232 29.45 51.73 0.82
C ALA A 232 30.76 51.79 1.63
N ILE A 233 31.35 50.64 1.97
CA ILE A 233 32.63 50.56 2.71
C ILE A 233 33.83 50.67 1.75
N GLY A 234 33.69 50.25 0.49
CA GLY A 234 34.73 50.36 -0.55
C GLY A 234 35.14 51.78 -0.95
N PHE A 235 34.38 52.81 -0.55
CA PHE A 235 34.69 54.22 -0.82
C PHE A 235 35.40 54.96 0.34
N ALA A 236 35.66 54.30 1.48
CA ALA A 236 36.24 54.97 2.66
C ALA A 236 37.77 54.76 2.86
N GLU A 237 38.44 53.90 2.08
CA GLU A 237 39.88 53.60 2.27
C GLU A 237 40.81 54.10 1.15
N ALA A 238 40.42 55.15 0.42
CA ALA A 238 41.26 55.76 -0.61
C ALA A 238 41.39 57.28 -0.49
N GLU A 239 41.61 57.83 0.70
CA GLU A 239 42.16 59.19 0.85
C GLU A 239 42.88 59.36 2.20
N GLY A 240 44.15 58.95 2.23
CA GLY A 240 44.98 59.01 3.42
C GLY A 240 46.47 59.08 3.13
N HIS A 241 46.92 60.06 2.33
CA HIS A 241 48.30 60.57 2.36
C HIS A 241 48.44 61.90 1.59
N ARG A 242 48.62 63.02 2.31
CA ARG A 242 49.59 64.12 2.05
C ARG A 242 49.26 65.36 2.89
N ALA A 243 49.99 65.52 4.00
CA ALA A 243 50.70 66.74 4.42
C ALA A 243 51.49 66.42 5.69
#